data_AF-A0A7V9RI51-F1
#
_entry.id   AF-A0A7V9RI51-F1
#
_cell.length_a   1.000
_cell.length_b   1.000
_cell.length_c   1.000
_cell.angle_alpha   90.00
_cell.angle_beta   90.00
_cell.angle_gamma   90.00
#
_symmetry.space_group_name_H-M   'P 1'
#
loop_
_entity.id
_entity.type
_entity.pdbx_description
1 polymer ?
#
loop_
_entity_poly.entity_id
_entity_poly.type
_entity_poly.pdbx_seq_one_letter_code
_entity_poly.pdbx_strand_id
1 'polypeptide(L)'
;MPGRHGLPAPEAQVPVAAPVGEFLAKLPPRTVNLLKWALRVFELTPFPWRFSRLEIEARSDYLAKMETSRIGIYRELALLAKLLAMIGYARDERVSDVVGVRTACAVSEGSPAPRVEGIGEIVPRGDGEECDVAIVGSGAGGAVAAAVLAEAGLDVLVLESGPYVNHRDYPTDPLEGLPMMYRDGGLTIAQGRPAIPVPVGRTVGGTTVINSGTCFRAPDEVLRQWRDEAGVPWATDLAPDFASAEEMLQVRRLDIETLGRNGQLCAEGAEALGASGGPISRNAGACVQCSS
;
A
#
# COMPACT_ATOMS: atom_id res chain seq x y z
N MET A 1 4.28 24.11 13.41
CA MET A 1 3.26 25.18 13.34
C MET A 1 2.70 25.23 11.93
N PRO A 2 1.37 25.20 11.76
CA PRO A 2 0.76 25.50 10.47
C PRO A 2 1.21 26.89 9.97
N GLY A 3 1.48 27.03 8.67
CA GLY A 3 2.01 28.28 8.10
C GLY A 3 3.53 28.47 8.12
N ARG A 4 4.34 27.45 8.49
CA ARG A 4 5.80 27.51 8.26
C ARG A 4 6.13 27.00 6.85
N HIS A 5 7.03 27.70 6.17
CA HIS A 5 7.54 27.36 4.82
C HIS A 5 6.48 27.32 3.71
N GLY A 6 5.44 28.16 3.80
CA GLY A 6 4.42 28.32 2.74
C GLY A 6 3.27 27.30 2.78
N LEU A 7 3.28 26.34 3.71
CA LEU A 7 2.21 25.34 3.83
C LEU A 7 0.89 25.97 4.32
N PRO A 8 -0.26 25.60 3.72
CA PRO A 8 -1.54 26.18 4.08
C PRO A 8 -1.99 25.75 5.49
N ALA A 9 -2.75 26.60 6.17
CA ALA A 9 -3.23 26.29 7.52
C ALA A 9 -4.36 25.22 7.48
N PRO A 10 -4.28 24.13 8.27
CA PRO A 10 -5.34 23.14 8.37
C PRO A 10 -6.60 23.75 9.01
N GLU A 11 -7.77 23.35 8.51
CA GLU A 11 -9.14 23.80 8.88
C GLU A 11 -9.45 25.29 8.65
N ALA A 12 -8.44 26.18 8.58
CA ALA A 12 -8.62 27.56 8.13
C ALA A 12 -8.53 27.71 6.61
N GLN A 13 -7.71 26.88 5.97
CA GLN A 13 -7.53 26.89 4.51
C GLN A 13 -7.82 25.50 3.93
N VAL A 14 -7.33 24.43 4.56
CA VAL A 14 -7.55 23.04 4.11
C VAL A 14 -8.69 22.38 4.87
N PRO A 15 -9.77 21.91 4.22
CA PRO A 15 -10.88 21.23 4.89
C PRO A 15 -10.49 19.79 5.25
N VAL A 16 -9.68 19.60 6.29
CA VAL A 16 -9.10 18.28 6.65
C VAL A 16 -10.18 17.27 7.06
N ALA A 17 -11.22 17.70 7.79
CA ALA A 17 -12.24 16.79 8.31
C ALA A 17 -13.18 16.20 7.24
N ALA A 18 -13.48 16.92 6.16
CA ALA A 18 -14.48 16.48 5.17
C ALA A 18 -14.05 15.22 4.40
N PRO A 19 -12.84 15.14 3.80
CA PRO A 19 -12.33 13.93 3.16
C PRO A 19 -12.24 12.74 4.11
N VAL A 20 -11.91 12.98 5.39
CA VAL A 20 -11.90 11.92 6.41
C VAL A 20 -13.32 11.40 6.62
N GLY A 21 -14.32 12.28 6.70
CA GLY A 21 -15.73 11.89 6.80
C GLY A 21 -16.19 11.02 5.62
N GLU A 22 -15.83 11.41 4.39
CA GLU A 22 -16.14 10.66 3.17
C GLU A 22 -15.45 9.29 3.15
N PHE A 23 -14.18 9.22 3.53
CA PHE A 23 -13.45 7.96 3.66
C PHE A 23 -14.12 7.04 4.69
N LEU A 24 -14.42 7.56 5.89
CA LEU A 24 -15.08 6.79 6.95
C LEU A 24 -16.47 6.29 6.54
N ALA A 25 -17.20 7.04 5.70
CA ALA A 25 -18.51 6.62 5.20
C ALA A 25 -18.44 5.37 4.29
N LYS A 26 -17.29 5.10 3.68
CA LYS A 26 -17.05 3.92 2.83
C LYS A 26 -16.61 2.69 3.62
N LEU A 27 -16.36 2.81 4.93
CA LEU A 27 -15.91 1.71 5.77
C LEU A 27 -17.07 0.93 6.41
N PRO A 28 -16.84 -0.34 6.82
CA PRO A 28 -17.84 -1.10 7.55
C PRO A 28 -18.30 -0.39 8.85
N PRO A 29 -19.60 -0.46 9.21
CA PRO A 29 -20.13 0.25 10.39
C PRO A 29 -19.41 -0.08 11.71
N ARG A 30 -18.94 -1.33 11.86
CA ARG A 30 -18.16 -1.77 13.03
C ARG A 30 -16.85 -0.99 13.15
N THR A 31 -16.14 -0.81 12.04
CA THR A 31 -14.88 -0.06 11.96
C THR A 31 -15.11 1.41 12.30
N VAL A 32 -16.14 2.02 11.71
CA VAL A 32 -16.50 3.43 11.99
C VAL A 32 -16.82 3.64 13.47
N ASN A 33 -17.57 2.73 14.08
CA ASN A 33 -17.91 2.83 15.51
C ASN A 33 -16.68 2.70 16.40
N LEU A 34 -15.75 1.81 16.09
CA LEU A 34 -14.48 1.68 16.81
C LEU A 34 -13.67 2.98 16.73
N LEU A 35 -13.54 3.56 15.53
CA LEU A 35 -12.83 4.82 15.32
C LEU A 35 -13.47 5.98 16.08
N LYS A 36 -14.81 6.08 16.09
CA LYS A 36 -15.54 7.07 16.89
C LYS A 36 -15.26 6.94 18.38
N TRP A 37 -15.23 5.71 18.90
CA TRP A 37 -14.87 5.47 20.30
C TRP A 37 -13.43 5.85 20.60
N ALA A 38 -12.48 5.46 19.74
CA ALA A 38 -11.08 5.83 19.90
C ALA A 38 -10.88 7.36 19.91
N LEU A 39 -11.53 8.09 19.00
CA LEU A 39 -11.49 9.56 18.97
C LEU A 39 -12.12 10.20 20.22
N ARG A 40 -13.20 9.62 20.77
CA ARG A 40 -13.77 10.08 22.05
C ARG A 40 -12.83 9.84 23.23
N VAL A 41 -12.15 8.70 23.25
CA VAL A 41 -11.15 8.41 24.27
C VAL A 41 -9.99 9.39 24.14
N PHE A 42 -9.44 9.58 22.93
CA PHE A 42 -8.39 10.55 22.61
C PHE A 42 -8.75 11.96 23.11
N GLU A 43 -9.96 12.42 22.82
CA GLU A 43 -10.44 13.73 23.27
C GLU A 43 -10.44 13.90 24.80
N LEU A 44 -10.58 12.80 25.54
CA LEU A 44 -10.63 12.78 27.01
C LEU A 44 -9.29 12.43 27.65
N THR A 45 -8.24 12.09 26.89
CA THR A 45 -6.96 11.73 27.49
C THR A 45 -6.29 12.84 28.32
N PRO A 46 -6.40 14.16 28.01
CA PRO A 46 -5.85 15.21 28.87
C PRO A 46 -6.78 15.58 30.04
N PHE A 47 -7.53 14.61 30.57
CA PHE A 47 -8.46 14.78 31.69
C PHE A 47 -7.83 15.61 32.84
N PRO A 48 -8.56 16.56 33.46
CA PRO A 48 -10.01 16.83 33.31
C PRO A 48 -10.39 17.67 32.09
N TRP A 49 -9.42 18.10 31.30
CA TRP A 49 -9.66 18.92 30.12
C TRP A 49 -9.94 18.06 28.88
N ARG A 50 -10.46 18.71 27.85
CA ARG A 50 -10.64 18.11 26.52
C ARG A 50 -9.48 18.50 25.62
N PHE A 51 -8.96 17.57 24.81
CA PHE A 51 -7.85 17.83 23.90
C PHE A 51 -8.16 18.99 22.95
N SER A 52 -9.36 18.99 22.34
CA SER A 52 -9.82 20.05 21.44
C SER A 52 -9.97 21.43 22.09
N ARG A 53 -9.92 21.53 23.43
CA ARG A 53 -9.99 22.79 24.18
C ARG A 53 -8.64 23.32 24.64
N LEU A 54 -7.57 22.53 24.49
CA LEU A 54 -6.21 23.00 24.79
C LEU A 54 -5.77 24.06 23.77
N GLU A 55 -4.88 24.95 24.17
CA GLU A 55 -4.17 25.84 23.23
C GLU A 55 -3.30 25.04 22.26
N ILE A 56 -2.98 25.61 21.09
CA ILE A 56 -2.28 24.89 20.02
C ILE A 56 -0.89 24.37 20.43
N GLU A 57 -0.18 25.13 21.26
CA GLU A 57 1.13 24.75 21.82
C GLU A 57 0.96 23.58 22.78
N ALA A 58 0.00 23.67 23.70
CA ALA A 58 -0.32 22.59 24.63
C ALA A 58 -0.77 21.30 23.93
N ARG A 59 -1.53 21.39 22.81
CA ARG A 59 -1.87 20.22 21.98
C ARG A 59 -0.63 19.55 21.39
N SER A 60 0.29 20.35 20.86
CA SER A 60 1.52 19.86 20.23
C SER A 60 2.40 19.14 21.24
N ASP A 61 2.62 19.76 22.40
CA ASP A 61 3.38 19.16 23.50
C ASP A 61 2.73 17.88 24.03
N TYR A 62 1.40 17.88 24.12
CA TYR A 62 0.66 16.71 24.59
C TYR A 62 0.77 15.53 23.61
N LEU A 63 0.64 15.76 22.30
CA LEU A 63 0.85 14.74 21.27
C LEU A 63 2.28 14.15 21.35
N ALA A 64 3.31 14.99 21.49
CA ALA A 64 4.69 14.53 21.63
C ALA A 64 4.89 13.63 22.88
N LYS A 65 4.21 13.95 23.99
CA LYS A 65 4.19 13.09 25.19
C LYS A 65 3.46 11.78 24.94
N MET A 66 2.35 11.79 24.21
CA MET A 66 1.61 10.57 23.88
C MET A 66 2.45 9.59 23.06
N GLU A 67 3.19 10.09 22.07
CA GLU A 67 4.04 9.30 21.17
C GLU A 67 5.20 8.60 21.88
N THR A 68 5.74 9.22 22.92
CA THR A 68 6.85 8.68 23.72
C THR A 68 6.37 8.01 25.01
N SER A 69 5.05 7.96 25.26
CA SER A 69 4.47 7.37 26.46
C SER A 69 4.84 5.90 26.59
N ARG A 70 5.05 5.42 27.82
CA ARG A 70 5.24 3.98 28.10
C ARG A 70 3.94 3.19 27.99
N ILE A 71 2.80 3.86 28.10
CA ILE A 71 1.46 3.25 28.04
C ILE A 71 1.04 3.19 26.56
N GLY A 72 0.85 1.97 26.04
CA GLY A 72 0.64 1.71 24.61
C GLY A 72 -0.54 2.46 23.98
N ILE A 73 -1.68 2.53 24.68
CA ILE A 73 -2.89 3.16 24.15
C ILE A 73 -2.69 4.64 23.78
N TYR A 74 -1.84 5.38 24.48
CA TYR A 74 -1.56 6.78 24.12
C TYR A 74 -0.82 6.87 22.78
N ARG A 75 0.14 5.98 22.54
CA ARG A 75 0.87 5.93 21.27
C ARG A 75 -0.05 5.54 20.11
N GLU A 76 -0.91 4.55 20.33
CA GLU A 76 -1.89 4.08 19.34
C GLU A 76 -2.91 5.17 18.99
N LEU A 77 -3.46 5.87 19.99
CA LEU A 77 -4.40 6.97 19.77
C LEU A 77 -3.74 8.18 19.08
N ALA A 78 -2.48 8.50 19.43
CA ALA A 78 -1.73 9.54 18.75
C ALA A 78 -1.44 9.19 17.29
N LEU A 79 -1.02 7.94 17.02
CA LEU A 79 -0.82 7.46 15.65
C LEU A 79 -2.12 7.50 14.85
N LEU A 80 -3.23 7.05 15.43
CA LEU A 80 -4.55 7.12 14.80
C LEU A 80 -4.94 8.55 14.44
N ALA A 81 -4.83 9.49 15.38
CA ALA A 81 -5.15 10.90 15.16
C ALA A 81 -4.29 11.51 14.05
N LYS A 82 -2.98 11.19 14.02
CA LYS A 82 -2.08 11.61 12.95
C LYS A 82 -2.47 11.04 11.60
N LEU A 83 -2.76 9.74 11.51
CA LEU A 83 -3.14 9.11 10.25
C LEU A 83 -4.40 9.75 9.67
N LEU A 84 -5.46 9.94 10.48
CA LEU A 84 -6.69 10.59 10.02
C LEU A 84 -6.44 12.05 9.60
N ALA A 85 -5.67 12.82 10.38
CA ALA A 85 -5.35 14.21 10.02
C ALA A 85 -4.51 14.30 8.73
N MET A 86 -3.51 13.42 8.57
CA MET A 86 -2.64 13.39 7.39
C MET A 86 -3.41 12.97 6.14
N ILE A 87 -4.33 12.02 6.25
CA ILE A 87 -5.21 11.59 5.14
C ILE A 87 -5.98 12.79 4.56
N GLY A 88 -6.57 13.63 5.41
CA GLY A 88 -7.30 14.81 4.95
C GLY A 88 -6.40 15.95 4.49
N TYR A 89 -5.28 16.18 5.16
CA TYR A 89 -4.41 17.33 4.89
C TYR A 89 -3.49 17.12 3.69
N ALA A 90 -2.80 15.98 3.61
CA ALA A 90 -1.78 15.74 2.58
C ALA A 90 -2.35 15.51 1.18
N ARG A 91 -3.66 15.25 1.06
CA ARG A 91 -4.37 15.12 -0.22
C ARG A 91 -4.61 16.46 -0.90
N ASP A 92 -4.75 17.54 -0.14
CA ASP A 92 -5.18 18.82 -0.67
C ASP A 92 -4.16 19.36 -1.69
N GLU A 93 -4.63 19.75 -2.87
CA GLU A 93 -3.77 20.23 -3.97
C GLU A 93 -2.86 21.38 -3.53
N ARG A 94 -3.34 22.25 -2.63
CA ARG A 94 -2.54 23.38 -2.12
C ARG A 94 -1.38 22.91 -1.25
N VAL A 95 -1.56 21.81 -0.53
CA VAL A 95 -0.47 21.19 0.24
C VAL A 95 0.49 20.51 -0.72
N SER A 96 -0.03 19.70 -1.65
CA SER A 96 0.76 18.99 -2.67
C SER A 96 1.61 19.93 -3.52
N ASP A 97 1.08 21.09 -3.92
CA ASP A 97 1.80 22.09 -4.70
C ASP A 97 2.95 22.74 -3.95
N VAL A 98 2.76 23.03 -2.66
CA VAL A 98 3.82 23.61 -1.82
C VAL A 98 4.91 22.58 -1.52
N VAL A 99 4.52 21.31 -1.31
CA VAL A 99 5.48 20.21 -1.12
C VAL A 99 6.20 19.87 -2.43
N GLY A 100 5.60 20.19 -3.57
CA GLY A 100 6.12 19.88 -4.90
C GLY A 100 5.82 18.46 -5.37
N VAL A 101 4.79 17.82 -4.80
CA VAL A 101 4.35 16.49 -5.23
C VAL A 101 3.77 16.59 -6.64
N ARG A 102 4.25 15.72 -7.53
CA ARG A 102 3.72 15.59 -8.89
C ARG A 102 3.42 14.12 -9.17
N THR A 103 2.13 13.79 -9.16
CA THR A 103 1.66 12.48 -9.55
C THR A 103 1.65 12.38 -11.07
N ALA A 104 2.54 11.57 -11.60
CA ALA A 104 2.60 11.25 -13.01
C ALA A 104 2.99 9.79 -13.19
N CYS A 105 2.39 9.14 -14.19
CA CYS A 105 2.75 7.80 -14.62
C CYS A 105 2.65 7.77 -16.14
N ALA A 106 3.73 7.41 -16.82
CA ALA A 106 3.76 7.29 -18.28
C ALA A 106 4.52 6.04 -18.70
N VAL A 107 4.05 5.44 -19.78
CA VAL A 107 4.72 4.35 -20.50
C VAL A 107 5.19 4.86 -21.85
N SER A 108 6.21 4.23 -22.43
CA SER A 108 6.73 4.65 -23.73
C SER A 108 5.66 4.56 -24.82
N GLU A 109 5.69 5.49 -25.77
CA GLU A 109 4.79 5.44 -26.92
C GLU A 109 4.89 4.10 -27.65
N GLY A 110 3.75 3.59 -28.13
CA GLY A 110 3.68 2.29 -28.81
C GLY A 110 3.74 1.07 -27.89
N SER A 111 3.81 1.26 -26.56
CA SER A 111 3.66 0.15 -25.61
C SER A 111 2.33 -0.58 -25.84
N PRO A 112 2.31 -1.92 -25.83
CA PRO A 112 1.07 -2.67 -25.92
C PRO A 112 0.11 -2.23 -24.81
N ALA A 113 -1.12 -1.88 -25.18
CA ALA A 113 -2.15 -1.63 -24.18
C ALA A 113 -2.34 -2.91 -23.35
N PRO A 114 -2.52 -2.81 -22.02
CA PRO A 114 -2.93 -3.96 -21.23
C PRO A 114 -4.20 -4.55 -21.84
N ARG A 115 -4.34 -5.89 -21.82
CA ARG A 115 -5.54 -6.55 -22.34
C ARG A 115 -6.77 -5.95 -21.65
N VAL A 116 -7.68 -5.42 -22.46
CA VAL A 116 -8.91 -4.75 -22.00
C VAL A 116 -10.04 -5.75 -21.75
N GLU A 117 -9.95 -6.93 -22.37
CA GLU A 117 -10.94 -8.00 -22.22
C GLU A 117 -10.96 -8.51 -20.77
N GLY A 118 -12.18 -8.79 -20.28
CA GLY A 118 -12.37 -9.36 -18.95
C GLY A 118 -11.68 -10.72 -18.81
N ILE A 119 -11.47 -11.16 -17.57
CA ILE A 119 -10.76 -12.42 -17.26
C ILE A 119 -11.60 -13.69 -17.53
N GLY A 120 -12.64 -13.58 -18.36
CA GLY A 120 -13.61 -14.64 -18.61
C GLY A 120 -14.79 -14.62 -17.63
N GLU A 121 -15.32 -15.79 -17.33
CA GLU A 121 -16.50 -15.99 -16.48
C GLU A 121 -16.13 -15.82 -15.00
N ILE A 122 -16.69 -14.79 -14.36
CA ILE A 122 -16.45 -14.44 -12.95
C ILE A 122 -17.70 -14.62 -12.08
N VAL A 123 -18.81 -15.06 -12.69
CA VAL A 123 -20.07 -15.30 -12.02
C VAL A 123 -20.21 -16.80 -11.82
N PRO A 124 -20.42 -17.28 -10.58
CA PRO A 124 -20.69 -18.69 -10.34
C PRO A 124 -21.93 -19.16 -11.12
N ARG A 125 -21.88 -20.35 -11.71
CA ARG A 125 -22.96 -20.93 -12.52
C ARG A 125 -24.12 -21.48 -11.68
N GLY A 126 -23.93 -21.61 -10.37
CA GLY A 126 -24.94 -22.10 -9.43
C GLY A 126 -24.43 -22.16 -8.00
N ASP A 127 -24.93 -23.14 -7.24
CA ASP A 127 -24.61 -23.32 -5.81
C ASP A 127 -23.22 -23.96 -5.57
N GLY A 128 -22.53 -24.39 -6.63
CA GLY A 128 -21.19 -24.98 -6.60
C GLY A 128 -20.68 -25.27 -8.01
N GLU A 129 -19.36 -25.44 -8.12
CA GLU A 129 -18.65 -25.81 -9.35
C GLU A 129 -17.82 -27.08 -9.08
N GLU A 130 -17.76 -27.98 -10.05
CA GLU A 130 -16.81 -29.10 -10.05
C GLU A 130 -15.55 -28.67 -10.81
N CYS A 131 -14.38 -28.99 -10.26
CA CYS A 131 -13.09 -28.69 -10.86
C CYS A 131 -12.04 -29.69 -10.37
N ASP A 132 -10.93 -29.82 -11.08
CA ASP A 132 -9.80 -30.66 -10.63
C ASP A 132 -9.07 -30.01 -9.45
N VAL A 133 -8.91 -28.69 -9.47
CA VAL A 133 -8.18 -27.94 -8.43
C VAL A 133 -8.90 -26.64 -8.08
N ALA A 134 -9.11 -26.41 -6.78
CA ALA A 134 -9.60 -25.14 -6.26
C ALA A 134 -8.45 -24.36 -5.57
N ILE A 135 -8.22 -23.13 -6.02
CA ILE A 135 -7.21 -22.22 -5.47
C ILE A 135 -7.91 -21.09 -4.72
N VAL A 136 -7.57 -20.92 -3.44
CA VAL A 136 -8.14 -19.85 -2.60
C VAL A 136 -7.17 -18.67 -2.57
N GLY A 137 -7.57 -17.58 -3.23
CA GLY A 137 -6.83 -16.33 -3.35
C GLY A 137 -6.11 -16.20 -4.68
N SER A 138 -6.27 -15.05 -5.32
CA SER A 138 -5.73 -14.74 -6.65
C SER A 138 -4.43 -13.92 -6.62
N GLY A 139 -3.73 -13.94 -5.48
CA GLY A 139 -2.45 -13.22 -5.28
C GLY A 139 -1.28 -13.82 -6.08
N ALA A 140 -0.07 -13.32 -5.84
CA ALA A 140 1.15 -13.74 -6.56
C ALA A 140 1.32 -15.28 -6.64
N GLY A 141 1.15 -16.00 -5.53
CA GLY A 141 1.25 -17.46 -5.52
C GLY A 141 0.06 -18.15 -6.19
N GLY A 142 -1.16 -17.71 -5.90
CA GLY A 142 -2.38 -18.32 -6.43
C GLY A 142 -2.55 -18.15 -7.93
N ALA A 143 -2.24 -16.97 -8.47
CA ALA A 143 -2.29 -16.70 -9.90
C ALA A 143 -1.26 -17.52 -10.69
N VAL A 144 -0.03 -17.65 -10.18
CA VAL A 144 1.02 -18.47 -10.80
C VAL A 144 0.65 -19.95 -10.74
N ALA A 145 0.20 -20.45 -9.59
CA ALA A 145 -0.26 -21.83 -9.46
C ALA A 145 -1.43 -22.13 -10.41
N ALA A 146 -2.39 -21.21 -10.53
CA ALA A 146 -3.52 -21.37 -11.43
C ALA A 146 -3.06 -21.46 -12.89
N ALA A 147 -2.19 -20.56 -13.32
CA ALA A 147 -1.65 -20.57 -14.68
C ALA A 147 -0.93 -21.87 -15.00
N VAL A 148 0.01 -22.31 -14.14
CA VAL A 148 0.80 -23.53 -14.36
C VAL A 148 -0.09 -24.78 -14.40
N LEU A 149 -1.07 -24.90 -13.51
CA LEU A 149 -1.98 -26.06 -13.45
C LEU A 149 -2.96 -26.08 -14.63
N ALA A 150 -3.48 -24.91 -15.04
CA ALA A 150 -4.35 -24.79 -16.20
C ALA A 150 -3.59 -25.08 -17.51
N GLU A 151 -2.35 -24.63 -17.64
CA GLU A 151 -1.47 -24.96 -18.79
C GLU A 151 -1.17 -26.46 -18.86
N ALA A 152 -1.17 -27.15 -17.73
CA ALA A 152 -1.08 -28.62 -17.67
C ALA A 152 -2.39 -29.34 -18.03
N GLY A 153 -3.47 -28.60 -18.33
CA GLY A 153 -4.76 -29.13 -18.79
C GLY A 153 -5.76 -29.45 -17.68
N LEU A 154 -5.53 -29.00 -16.45
CA LEU A 154 -6.45 -29.18 -15.33
C LEU A 154 -7.56 -28.12 -15.37
N ASP A 155 -8.76 -28.49 -14.92
CA ASP A 155 -9.83 -27.54 -14.64
C ASP A 155 -9.60 -26.86 -13.29
N VAL A 156 -9.33 -25.55 -13.32
CA VAL A 156 -8.88 -24.79 -12.16
C VAL A 156 -9.89 -23.70 -11.80
N LEU A 157 -10.43 -23.78 -10.59
CA LEU A 157 -11.29 -22.76 -10.00
C LEU A 157 -10.48 -21.85 -9.08
N VAL A 158 -10.50 -20.53 -9.32
CA VAL A 158 -9.85 -19.54 -8.45
C VAL A 158 -10.91 -18.76 -7.67
N LEU A 159 -10.83 -18.82 -6.34
CA LEU A 159 -11.75 -18.14 -5.44
C LEU A 159 -11.08 -16.89 -4.86
N GLU A 160 -11.60 -15.71 -5.22
CA GLU A 160 -11.14 -14.43 -4.67
C GLU A 160 -12.24 -13.77 -3.82
N SER A 161 -11.84 -13.25 -2.67
CA SER A 161 -12.72 -12.56 -1.73
C SER A 161 -13.07 -11.13 -2.15
N GLY A 162 -12.23 -10.52 -2.98
CA GLY A 162 -12.40 -9.17 -3.52
C GLY A 162 -13.00 -9.11 -4.92
N PRO A 163 -13.42 -7.91 -5.37
CA PRO A 163 -13.93 -7.72 -6.72
C PRO A 163 -12.83 -7.89 -7.77
N TYR A 164 -13.22 -8.18 -9.01
CA TYR A 164 -12.38 -7.86 -10.17
C TYR A 164 -12.52 -6.37 -10.47
N VAL A 165 -11.41 -5.63 -10.43
CA VAL A 165 -11.36 -4.22 -10.81
C VAL A 165 -10.50 -4.14 -12.07
N ASN A 166 -11.08 -3.63 -13.16
CA ASN A 166 -10.31 -3.42 -14.37
C ASN A 166 -9.33 -2.26 -14.16
N HIS A 167 -8.12 -2.37 -14.71
CA HIS A 167 -7.09 -1.34 -14.58
C HIS A 167 -7.54 0.05 -15.07
N ARG A 168 -8.50 0.11 -16.01
CA ARG A 168 -9.09 1.37 -16.52
C ARG A 168 -9.99 2.06 -15.49
N ASP A 169 -10.50 1.30 -14.54
CA ASP A 169 -11.40 1.74 -13.48
C ASP A 169 -10.65 1.94 -12.15
N TYR A 170 -9.32 1.80 -12.15
CA TYR A 170 -8.53 2.09 -10.96
C TYR A 170 -8.70 3.55 -10.56
N PRO A 171 -8.99 3.82 -9.28
CA PRO A 171 -9.16 5.17 -8.80
C PRO A 171 -7.83 5.92 -8.87
N THR A 172 -7.88 7.14 -9.37
CA THR A 172 -6.73 8.06 -9.37
C THR A 172 -6.46 8.63 -7.99
N ASP A 173 -7.47 8.66 -7.13
CA ASP A 173 -7.34 9.02 -5.71
C ASP A 173 -7.05 7.77 -4.86
N PRO A 174 -5.87 7.69 -4.21
CA PRO A 174 -5.51 6.56 -3.35
C PRO A 174 -6.56 6.26 -2.26
N LEU A 175 -7.25 7.27 -1.71
CA LEU A 175 -8.25 7.07 -0.65
C LEU A 175 -9.53 6.42 -1.16
N GLU A 176 -9.83 6.54 -2.45
CA GLU A 176 -10.92 5.81 -3.08
C GLU A 176 -10.54 4.35 -3.34
N GLY A 177 -9.26 4.10 -3.62
CA GLY A 177 -8.70 2.76 -3.77
C GLY A 177 -8.68 1.94 -2.49
N LEU A 178 -8.50 2.58 -1.33
CA LEU A 178 -8.46 1.90 -0.03
C LEU A 178 -9.70 1.04 0.25
N PRO A 179 -10.93 1.57 0.34
CA PRO A 179 -12.12 0.76 0.60
C PRO A 179 -12.46 -0.20 -0.55
N MET A 180 -12.00 0.10 -1.77
CA MET A 180 -12.29 -0.70 -2.96
C MET A 180 -11.40 -1.95 -3.05
N MET A 181 -10.10 -1.79 -2.87
CA MET A 181 -9.08 -2.81 -3.20
C MET A 181 -8.28 -3.29 -1.99
N TYR A 182 -8.42 -2.67 -0.81
CA TYR A 182 -7.71 -3.09 0.40
C TYR A 182 -8.67 -3.77 1.38
N ARG A 183 -8.18 -4.81 2.04
CA ARG A 183 -8.85 -5.41 3.19
C ARG A 183 -9.06 -4.36 4.27
N ASP A 184 -10.27 -4.34 4.83
CA ASP A 184 -10.69 -3.40 5.88
C ASP A 184 -10.41 -1.91 5.55
N GLY A 185 -10.38 -1.55 4.26
CA GLY A 185 -10.06 -0.19 3.83
C GLY A 185 -8.61 0.23 4.13
N GLY A 186 -7.69 -0.73 4.19
CA GLY A 186 -6.27 -0.49 4.48
C GLY A 186 -5.94 -0.35 5.97
N LEU A 187 -6.91 -0.63 6.85
CA LEU A 187 -6.75 -0.49 8.31
C LEU A 187 -6.33 -1.79 9.01
N THR A 188 -5.81 -2.77 8.26
CA THR A 188 -5.25 -3.99 8.83
C THR A 188 -3.93 -3.69 9.56
N ILE A 189 -3.84 -4.05 10.84
CA ILE A 189 -2.69 -3.80 11.71
C ILE A 189 -2.20 -5.10 12.32
N ALA A 190 -0.90 -5.38 12.22
CA ALA A 190 -0.23 -6.39 13.03
C ALA A 190 -0.01 -5.84 14.45
N GLN A 191 -0.52 -6.55 15.45
CA GLN A 191 -0.37 -6.18 16.86
C GLN A 191 1.09 -6.32 17.28
N GLY A 192 1.60 -5.30 17.97
CA GLY A 192 3.01 -5.25 18.36
C GLY A 192 3.38 -3.92 19.03
N ARG A 193 4.67 -3.75 19.34
CA ARG A 193 5.22 -2.49 19.86
C ARG A 193 6.45 -2.10 19.02
N PRO A 194 6.31 -1.21 18.02
CA PRO A 194 5.07 -0.53 17.61
C PRO A 194 4.08 -1.46 16.90
N ALA A 195 2.81 -1.05 16.83
CA ALA A 195 1.86 -1.67 15.93
C ALA A 195 2.26 -1.37 14.48
N ILE A 196 2.15 -2.34 13.58
CA ILE A 196 2.66 -2.22 12.20
C ILE A 196 1.49 -2.31 11.22
N PRO A 197 1.27 -1.31 10.35
CA PRO A 197 0.31 -1.41 9.27
C PRO A 197 0.67 -2.54 8.30
N VAL A 198 -0.31 -3.37 7.97
CA VAL A 198 -0.15 -4.48 7.01
C VAL A 198 -1.18 -4.29 5.90
N PRO A 199 -0.89 -3.49 4.86
CA PRO A 199 -1.79 -3.35 3.73
C PRO A 199 -1.94 -4.70 3.01
N VAL A 200 -3.18 -5.18 2.89
CA VAL A 200 -3.50 -6.45 2.22
C VAL A 200 -4.49 -6.18 1.10
N GLY A 201 -4.15 -6.57 -0.12
CA GLY A 201 -5.05 -6.46 -1.27
C GLY A 201 -6.24 -7.42 -1.12
N ARG A 202 -7.42 -6.93 -1.47
CA ARG A 202 -8.69 -7.66 -1.56
C ARG A 202 -9.33 -7.29 -2.90
N THR A 203 -8.79 -7.85 -3.96
CA THR A 203 -9.20 -7.68 -5.37
C THR A 203 -8.63 -8.85 -6.16
N VAL A 204 -9.13 -9.15 -7.36
CA VAL A 204 -8.49 -10.13 -8.24
C VAL A 204 -7.06 -9.68 -8.56
N GLY A 205 -6.07 -10.52 -8.24
CA GLY A 205 -4.63 -10.21 -8.20
C GLY A 205 -4.08 -9.99 -6.78
N GLY A 206 -4.95 -9.77 -5.79
CA GLY A 206 -4.57 -9.56 -4.40
C GLY A 206 -3.61 -8.38 -4.21
N THR A 207 -2.60 -8.54 -3.35
CA THR A 207 -1.62 -7.48 -3.06
C THR A 207 -0.76 -7.10 -4.27
N THR A 208 -0.73 -7.90 -5.34
CA THR A 208 0.04 -7.53 -6.54
C THR A 208 -0.55 -6.32 -7.26
N VAL A 209 -1.85 -6.06 -7.11
CA VAL A 209 -2.54 -4.90 -7.71
C VAL A 209 -2.20 -3.59 -7.02
N ILE A 210 -1.95 -3.63 -5.72
CA ILE A 210 -1.79 -2.43 -4.87
C ILE A 210 -0.34 -2.15 -4.47
N ASN A 211 0.62 -2.93 -4.99
CA ASN A 211 2.04 -2.77 -4.68
C ASN A 211 2.74 -1.81 -5.66
N SER A 212 4.00 -1.47 -5.37
CA SER A 212 4.80 -0.56 -6.21
C SER A 212 5.48 -1.25 -7.40
N GLY A 213 5.23 -2.54 -7.62
CA GLY A 213 5.84 -3.33 -8.68
C GLY A 213 7.33 -3.64 -8.48
N THR A 214 7.86 -3.50 -7.27
CA THR A 214 9.28 -3.77 -6.98
C THR A 214 9.56 -5.26 -6.96
N CYS A 215 10.65 -5.66 -7.61
CA CYS A 215 11.06 -7.07 -7.74
C CYS A 215 12.49 -7.25 -7.23
N PHE A 216 12.67 -8.16 -6.27
CA PHE A 216 13.98 -8.55 -5.76
C PHE A 216 14.09 -10.07 -5.72
N ARG A 217 15.26 -10.59 -6.13
CA ARG A 217 15.63 -11.96 -5.77
C ARG A 217 15.97 -12.00 -4.29
N ALA A 218 15.62 -13.10 -3.62
CA ALA A 218 16.07 -13.33 -2.25
C ALA A 218 17.61 -13.43 -2.24
N PRO A 219 18.32 -12.82 -1.27
CA PRO A 219 19.77 -12.95 -1.16
C PRO A 219 20.21 -14.40 -0.94
N ASP A 220 21.35 -14.79 -1.51
CA ASP A 220 21.89 -16.16 -1.39
C ASP A 220 22.06 -16.63 0.06
N GLU A 221 22.37 -15.71 0.98
CA GLU A 221 22.44 -16.02 2.41
C GLU A 221 21.09 -16.43 2.98
N VAL A 222 20.01 -15.74 2.60
CA VAL A 222 18.64 -16.05 3.02
C VAL A 222 18.20 -17.40 2.42
N LEU A 223 18.51 -17.65 1.14
CA LEU A 223 18.19 -18.93 0.49
C LEU A 223 18.92 -20.11 1.15
N ARG A 224 20.21 -19.93 1.51
CA ARG A 224 20.97 -20.93 2.28
C ARG A 224 20.35 -21.14 3.66
N GLN A 225 19.94 -20.08 4.34
CA GLN A 225 19.26 -20.19 5.63
C GLN A 225 17.98 -21.02 5.53
N TRP A 226 17.15 -20.79 4.50
CA TRP A 226 15.93 -21.57 4.30
C TRP A 226 16.21 -23.05 4.04
N ARG A 227 17.28 -23.36 3.29
CA ARG A 227 17.70 -24.73 3.04
C ARG A 227 18.22 -25.41 4.31
N ASP A 228 19.16 -24.76 4.99
CA ASP A 228 19.97 -25.38 6.04
C ASP A 228 19.26 -25.38 7.40
N GLU A 229 18.39 -24.39 7.67
CA GLU A 229 17.73 -24.21 8.97
C GLU A 229 16.21 -24.42 8.92
N ALA A 230 15.54 -24.03 7.82
CA ALA A 230 14.08 -24.09 7.72
C ALA A 230 13.54 -25.33 6.99
N GLY A 231 14.42 -26.22 6.52
CA GLY A 231 14.04 -27.49 5.88
C GLY A 231 13.45 -27.33 4.48
N VAL A 232 13.87 -26.30 3.72
CA VAL A 232 13.45 -26.06 2.34
C VAL A 232 14.57 -26.48 1.38
N PRO A 233 14.74 -27.77 1.05
CA PRO A 233 15.95 -28.29 0.39
C PRO A 233 16.21 -27.69 -0.99
N TRP A 234 15.15 -27.27 -1.69
CA TRP A 234 15.21 -26.69 -3.03
C TRP A 234 15.39 -25.16 -3.04
N ALA A 235 15.51 -24.50 -1.89
CA ALA A 235 15.55 -23.03 -1.82
C ALA A 235 16.71 -22.42 -2.61
N THR A 236 17.84 -23.12 -2.74
CA THR A 236 19.01 -22.65 -3.50
C THR A 236 18.92 -22.91 -5.00
N ASP A 237 17.90 -23.64 -5.46
CA ASP A 237 17.75 -24.06 -6.86
C ASP A 237 16.77 -23.15 -7.64
N LEU A 238 16.31 -22.06 -7.01
CA LEU A 238 15.29 -21.14 -7.55
C LEU A 238 15.76 -20.22 -8.68
N ALA A 239 17.04 -20.29 -9.09
CA ALA A 239 17.57 -19.38 -10.12
C ALA A 239 16.81 -19.46 -11.46
N PRO A 240 16.43 -20.64 -11.98
CA PRO A 240 15.60 -20.75 -13.19
C PRO A 240 14.18 -20.20 -12.98
N ASP A 241 13.57 -20.44 -11.81
CA ASP A 241 12.23 -19.95 -11.49
C ASP A 241 12.20 -18.42 -11.39
N PHE A 242 13.23 -17.82 -10.76
CA PHE A 242 13.38 -16.37 -10.75
C PHE A 242 13.53 -15.81 -12.17
N ALA A 243 14.33 -16.44 -13.02
CA ALA A 243 14.51 -15.98 -14.41
C ALA A 243 13.20 -16.06 -15.20
N SER A 244 12.46 -17.16 -15.08
CA SER A 244 11.15 -17.35 -15.71
C SER A 244 10.14 -16.30 -15.26
N ALA A 245 10.05 -16.07 -13.93
CA ALA A 245 9.16 -15.05 -13.38
C ALA A 245 9.55 -13.63 -13.81
N GLU A 246 10.85 -13.31 -13.86
CA GLU A 246 11.35 -12.01 -14.31
C GLU A 246 11.06 -11.76 -15.80
N GLU A 247 11.13 -12.80 -16.64
CA GLU A 247 10.75 -12.72 -18.05
C GLU A 247 9.25 -12.50 -18.20
N MET A 248 8.43 -13.35 -17.55
CA MET A 248 6.97 -13.28 -17.59
C MET A 248 6.44 -11.92 -17.11
N LEU A 249 7.01 -11.40 -16.02
CA LEU A 249 6.62 -10.11 -15.42
C LEU A 249 7.32 -8.92 -16.06
N GLN A 250 8.16 -9.13 -17.09
CA GLN A 250 8.93 -8.09 -17.76
C GLN A 250 9.71 -7.21 -16.78
N VAL A 251 10.37 -7.84 -15.81
CA VAL A 251 11.15 -7.15 -14.78
C VAL A 251 12.34 -6.45 -15.43
N ARG A 252 12.49 -5.16 -15.17
CA ARG A 252 13.59 -4.33 -15.65
C ARG A 252 14.12 -3.45 -14.52
N ARG A 253 15.43 -3.22 -14.53
CA ARG A 253 16.05 -2.20 -13.68
C ARG A 253 15.71 -0.83 -14.26
N LEU A 254 15.16 0.05 -13.44
CA LEU A 254 14.90 1.42 -13.87
C LEU A 254 16.20 2.22 -14.05
N ASP A 255 16.15 3.29 -14.83
CA ASP A 255 17.18 4.32 -14.84
C ASP A 255 16.94 5.33 -13.70
N ILE A 256 17.94 6.14 -13.36
CA ILE A 256 17.82 7.09 -12.24
C ILE A 256 16.86 8.24 -12.59
N GLU A 257 16.74 8.56 -13.88
CA GLU A 257 15.90 9.60 -14.43
C GLU A 257 14.40 9.26 -14.29
N THR A 258 14.02 8.01 -14.48
CA THR A 258 12.62 7.53 -14.37
C THR A 258 12.15 7.42 -12.92
N LEU A 259 13.07 7.32 -11.94
CA LEU A 259 12.70 7.21 -10.51
C LEU A 259 12.07 8.48 -9.93
N GLY A 260 12.11 9.60 -10.65
CA GLY A 260 11.61 10.90 -10.16
C GLY A 260 12.62 11.61 -9.26
N ARG A 261 12.28 12.86 -8.88
CA ARG A 261 13.19 13.74 -8.14
C ARG A 261 13.53 13.19 -6.75
N ASN A 262 12.59 12.53 -6.09
CA ASN A 262 12.81 11.84 -4.82
C ASN A 262 13.89 10.76 -4.94
N GLY A 263 13.85 9.92 -5.99
CA GLY A 263 14.87 8.90 -6.24
C GLY A 263 16.25 9.49 -6.51
N GLN A 264 16.32 10.58 -7.26
CA GLN A 264 17.57 11.32 -7.52
C GLN A 264 18.19 11.88 -6.23
N LEU A 265 17.37 12.55 -5.40
CA LEU A 265 17.82 13.09 -4.11
C LEU A 265 18.31 11.98 -3.16
N CYS A 266 17.64 10.82 -3.15
CA CYS A 266 18.11 9.66 -2.40
C CYS A 266 19.47 9.15 -2.91
N ALA A 267 19.70 9.15 -4.22
CA ALA A 267 20.98 8.75 -4.79
C ALA A 267 22.10 9.76 -4.46
N GLU A 268 21.85 11.06 -4.60
CA GLU A 268 22.78 12.13 -4.21
C GLU A 268 23.17 12.02 -2.73
N GLY A 269 22.18 11.76 -1.85
CA GLY A 269 22.41 11.56 -0.42
C GLY A 269 23.21 10.29 -0.11
N ALA A 270 22.94 9.19 -0.80
CA ALA A 270 23.69 7.94 -0.64
C ALA A 270 25.15 8.12 -1.07
N GLU A 271 25.40 8.79 -2.20
CA GLU A 271 26.75 9.10 -2.68
C GLU A 271 27.52 9.98 -1.69
N ALA A 272 26.89 11.05 -1.18
CA ALA A 272 27.51 11.94 -0.20
C ALA A 272 27.90 11.22 1.11
N LEU A 273 27.20 10.13 1.45
CA LEU A 273 27.49 9.29 2.62
C LEU A 273 28.45 8.14 2.31
N GLY A 274 28.85 7.93 1.05
CA GLY A 274 29.60 6.75 0.62
C GLY A 274 28.81 5.43 0.78
N ALA A 275 27.48 5.51 0.80
CA ALA A 275 26.61 4.35 0.90
C ALA A 275 26.40 3.68 -0.46
N SER A 276 26.27 2.36 -0.48
CA SER A 276 25.92 1.63 -1.70
C SER A 276 24.42 1.77 -2.01
N GLY A 277 24.09 1.89 -3.29
CA GLY A 277 22.71 2.02 -3.73
C GLY A 277 22.59 1.99 -5.25
N GLY A 278 21.36 1.98 -5.72
CA GLY A 278 21.07 2.12 -7.15
C GLY A 278 19.60 1.88 -7.46
N PRO A 279 19.20 2.04 -8.73
CA PRO A 279 17.82 1.86 -9.13
C PRO A 279 17.28 0.46 -8.81
N ILE A 280 16.02 0.41 -8.40
CA ILE A 280 15.32 -0.83 -8.12
C ILE A 280 14.85 -1.51 -9.42
N SER A 281 14.78 -2.84 -9.39
CA SER A 281 14.11 -3.60 -10.45
C SER A 281 12.61 -3.60 -10.22
N ARG A 282 11.84 -3.41 -11.30
CA ARG A 282 10.38 -3.38 -11.26
C ARG A 282 9.77 -4.13 -12.43
N ASN A 283 8.59 -4.71 -12.22
CA ASN A 283 7.72 -5.23 -13.28
C ASN A 283 6.96 -4.10 -13.99
N ALA A 284 7.65 -3.01 -14.29
CA ALA A 284 7.10 -1.79 -14.87
C ALA A 284 7.31 -1.69 -16.39
N GLY A 285 7.91 -2.72 -17.01
CA GLY A 285 8.07 -2.86 -18.46
C GLY A 285 8.59 -1.58 -19.12
N ALA A 286 7.68 -0.90 -19.84
CA ALA A 286 7.93 0.29 -20.64
C ALA A 286 7.72 1.62 -19.90
N CYS A 287 7.73 1.62 -18.57
CA CYS A 287 7.61 2.83 -17.76
C CYS A 287 8.70 3.85 -18.10
N VAL A 288 8.30 5.09 -18.42
CA VAL A 288 9.21 6.22 -18.72
C VAL A 288 9.06 7.38 -17.73
N GLN A 289 8.06 7.33 -16.86
CA GLN A 289 7.88 8.34 -15.81
C GLN A 289 7.19 7.76 -14.59
N CYS A 290 7.80 7.96 -13.42
CA CYS A 290 7.16 7.74 -12.12
C CYS A 290 6.89 9.07 -11.41
N SER A 291 6.00 9.02 -10.42
CA SER A 291 5.64 10.18 -9.61
C SER A 291 6.83 10.64 -8.76
N SER A 292 6.95 11.95 -8.57
CA SER A 292 8.01 12.60 -7.78
C SER A 292 7.49 13.19 -6.49
#